data_AF-A0A9X1B860-F1
#
_entry.id   AF-A0A9X1B860-F1
#
_cell.length_a   1.000
_cell.length_b   1.000
_cell.length_c   1.000
_cell.angle_alpha   90.00
_cell.angle_beta   90.00
_cell.angle_gamma   90.00
#
_symmetry.space_group_name_H-M   'P 1'
#
loop_
_entity.id
_entity.type
_entity.pdbx_description
1 polymer ?
#
loop_
_entity_poly.entity_id
_entity_poly.type
_entity_poly.pdbx_seq_one_letter_code
_entity_poly.pdbx_strand_id
1 'polypeptide(L)' 'MELALKIAAAAVLILMLFYLWPAYKNWQENGPKAEKGDWQAALLPLGAVVALVVLLIMAVR' A
#
# COMPACT_ATOMS: atom_id res chain seq x y z
N MET A 1 12.52 -26.39 -16.15
CA MET A 1 11.82 -26.19 -14.86
C MET A 1 11.44 -24.73 -14.62
N GLU A 2 12.29 -23.76 -14.99
CA GLU A 2 12.01 -22.31 -14.87
C GLU A 2 10.74 -21.80 -15.58
N LEU A 3 10.50 -22.17 -16.84
CA LEU A 3 9.36 -21.63 -17.62
C LEU A 3 8.01 -22.10 -17.06
N ALA A 4 7.88 -23.39 -16.76
CA ALA A 4 6.64 -23.95 -16.21
C ALA A 4 6.29 -23.32 -14.85
N LEU A 5 7.30 -23.08 -13.99
CA LEU A 5 7.10 -22.40 -12.71
C LEU A 5 6.65 -20.95 -12.90
N LYS A 6 7.24 -20.21 -13.85
CA LYS A 6 6.81 -18.83 -14.18
C LYS A 6 5.37 -18.78 -14.68
N ILE A 7 4.97 -19.73 -15.53
CA ILE A 7 3.60 -19.83 -16.03
C ILE A 7 2.63 -20.15 -14.88
N ALA A 8 2.98 -21.11 -14.02
CA ALA A 8 2.18 -21.46 -12.85
C ALA A 8 2.03 -20.27 -11.89
N ALA A 9 3.12 -19.56 -11.58
CA ALA A 9 3.10 -18.36 -10.75
C ALA A 9 2.21 -17.26 -11.36
N ALA A 10 2.33 -17.02 -12.66
CA ALA A 10 1.48 -16.05 -13.36
C ALA A 10 -0.02 -16.44 -13.29
N ALA A 11 -0.33 -17.72 -13.50
CA ALA A 11 -1.70 -18.22 -13.37
C ALA A 11 -2.25 -18.03 -11.95
N VAL A 12 -1.46 -18.33 -10.91
CA VAL A 12 -1.85 -18.09 -9.51
C VAL A 12 -2.09 -16.60 -9.25
N LEU A 13 -1.23 -15.71 -9.74
CA LEU A 13 -1.43 -14.26 -9.59
C LEU A 13 -2.72 -13.78 -10.26
N ILE A 14 -3.02 -14.26 -11.47
CA ILE A 14 -4.28 -13.94 -12.17
C ILE A 14 -5.49 -14.43 -11.36
N LEU A 15 -5.44 -15.66 -10.87
CA LEU A 15 -6.51 -16.22 -10.05
C LEU A 15 -6.68 -15.46 -8.73
N MET A 16 -5.58 -15.02 -8.11
CA MET A 16 -5.63 -14.18 -6.92
C MET A 16 -6.30 -12.85 -7.21
N LEU A 17 -5.97 -12.18 -8.32
CA LEU A 17 -6.63 -10.94 -8.72
C LEU A 17 -8.12 -11.15 -8.97
N PHE A 18 -8.50 -12.25 -9.63
CA PHE A 18 -9.90 -12.60 -9.86
C PHE A 18 -10.65 -12.84 -8.55
N TYR A 19 -10.02 -13.54 -7.60
CA TYR A 19 -10.58 -13.80 -6.27
C TYR A 19 -10.74 -12.52 -5.42
N LEU A 20 -9.78 -11.59 -5.50
CA LEU A 20 -9.82 -10.32 -4.76
C LEU A 20 -10.70 -9.25 -5.44
N TRP A 21 -11.02 -9.42 -6.72
CA TRP A 21 -11.83 -8.49 -7.50
C TRP A 21 -13.16 -8.06 -6.85
N PRO A 22 -14.00 -8.95 -6.29
CA PRO A 22 -15.24 -8.54 -5.63
C PRO A 22 -14.99 -7.65 -4.40
N ALA A 23 -13.97 -7.96 -3.60
CA ALA A 23 -13.60 -7.15 -2.44
C ALA A 23 -13.11 -5.76 -2.86
N TYR A 24 -12.29 -5.71 -3.92
CA TYR A 24 -11.85 -4.46 -4.53
C TYR A 24 -13.02 -3.61 -5.02
N LYS A 25 -13.97 -4.20 -5.78
CA LYS A 25 -15.18 -3.48 -6.23
C LYS A 25 -16.00 -2.95 -5.07
N ASN A 26 -16.26 -3.78 -4.06
CA ASN A 26 -16.98 -3.36 -2.86
C ASN A 26 -16.28 -2.18 -2.17
N TRP A 27 -14.94 -2.20 -2.08
CA TRP A 27 -14.19 -1.10 -1.48
C TRP A 27 -14.18 0.17 -2.36
N GLN A 28 -14.19 0.03 -3.68
CA GLN A 28 -14.31 1.20 -4.57
C GLN A 28 -15.68 1.90 -4.43
N GLU A 29 -16.75 1.11 -4.39
CA GLU A 29 -18.13 1.60 -4.33
C GLU A 29 -18.49 2.08 -2.92
N ASN A 30 -18.14 1.31 -1.89
CA ASN A 30 -18.59 1.51 -0.51
C ASN A 30 -17.47 1.91 0.47
N GLY A 31 -16.22 2.02 0.01
CA GLY A 31 -15.10 2.39 0.87
C GLY A 31 -15.17 3.84 1.36
N PRO A 32 -14.58 4.13 2.53
CA PRO A 32 -14.54 5.49 3.06
C PRO A 32 -13.86 6.42 2.05
N LYS A 33 -14.54 7.51 1.71
CA LYS A 33 -13.96 8.55 0.86
C LYS A 33 -13.11 9.46 1.73
N ALA A 34 -12.03 9.99 1.16
CA ALA A 34 -11.20 10.95 1.88
C ALA A 34 -12.05 12.18 2.24
N GLU A 35 -12.15 12.47 3.52
CA GLU A 35 -12.86 13.63 4.05
C GLU A 35 -11.92 14.83 4.20
N LYS A 36 -12.50 16.00 4.44
CA LYS A 36 -11.72 17.19 4.78
C LYS A 36 -11.04 16.96 6.12
N GLY A 37 -9.70 16.93 6.13
CA GLY A 37 -8.93 16.66 7.33
C GLY A 37 -8.07 15.41 7.23
N ASP A 38 -8.40 14.46 6.36
CA ASP A 38 -7.64 13.19 6.23
C ASP A 38 -6.21 13.43 5.76
N TRP A 39 -6.02 14.38 4.83
CA TRP A 39 -4.70 14.81 4.39
C TRP A 39 -3.91 15.45 5.52
N GLN A 40 -4.55 16.31 6.32
CA GLN A 40 -3.91 16.93 7.49
C GLN A 40 -3.55 15.88 8.56
N ALA A 41 -4.43 14.90 8.78
CA ALA A 41 -4.18 13.80 9.70
C ALA A 41 -3.00 12.92 9.22
N ALA A 42 -2.90 12.67 7.91
CA ALA A 42 -1.78 11.93 7.32
C ALA A 42 -0.44 12.67 7.40
N LEU A 43 -0.44 14.02 7.42
CA LEU A 43 0.79 14.81 7.58
C LEU A 43 1.49 14.55 8.91
N LEU A 44 0.75 14.29 9.99
CA LEU A 44 1.33 14.11 11.32
C LEU A 44 2.28 12.89 11.40
N PRO A 45 1.87 11.65 11.07
CA PRO A 45 2.77 10.51 11.10
C PRO A 45 3.87 10.61 10.04
N LEU A 46 3.58 11.13 8.84
CA LEU A 46 4.59 11.32 7.81
C LEU A 46 5.67 12.32 8.26
N GLY A 47 5.25 13.45 8.82
CA GLY A 47 6.13 14.46 9.39
C GLY A 47 6.96 13.90 10.55
N ALA A 48 6.37 13.05 11.41
CA ALA A 48 7.10 12.39 12.49
C ALA A 48 8.22 11.48 11.97
N VAL A 49 7.97 10.71 10.89
CA VAL A 49 9.00 9.88 10.25
C VAL A 49 10.12 10.76 9.68
N VAL A 50 9.79 11.83 8.97
CA VAL A 50 10.78 12.78 8.44
C VAL A 50 11.61 13.40 9.57
N ALA A 51 10.96 13.85 10.65
CA ALA A 51 11.63 14.42 11.81
C ALA A 51 12.58 13.43 12.49
N LEU A 52 12.16 12.16 12.63
CA LEU A 52 13.01 11.09 13.15
C LEU A 52 14.25 10.90 12.28
N VAL A 53 14.10 10.84 10.96
CA VAL A 53 15.24 10.70 10.02
C VAL A 53 16.20 11.88 10.15
N VAL A 54 15.68 13.11 10.23
CA VAL A 54 16.52 14.31 10.43
C VAL A 54 17.28 14.25 11.74
N LEU A 55 16.63 13.86 12.84
CA LEU A 55 17.27 13.68 14.14
C LEU A 55 18.41 12.66 14.07
N LEU A 56 18.19 11.53 13.41
CA LEU A 56 19.23 10.50 13.23
C LEU A 56 20.43 11.03 12.44
N ILE A 57 20.19 11.82 11.38
CA ILE A 57 21.28 12.47 10.63
C ILE A 57 22.07 13.42 11.52
N MET A 58 21.39 14.21 12.36
CA MET A 58 22.04 15.15 13.28
C MET A 58 22.83 14.44 14.38
N ALA A 59 22.39 13.27 14.85
CA ALA A 59 23.03 12.53 15.93
C ALA A 59 24.36 11.85 15.53
N VAL A 60 24.59 11.67 14.23
CA VAL A 60 25.78 10.97 13.68
C VAL A 60 26.69 11.91 12.87
N ARG A 61 26.29 13.17 12.69
CA ARG A 61 27.13 14.22 12.10
C ARG A 61 28.05 14.86 13.13
#